data_AF-R6C6X5-F1
#
_entry.id   AF-R6C6X5-F1
#
_cell.length_a   1.000
_cell.length_b   1.000
_cell.length_c   1.000
_cell.angle_alpha   90.00
_cell.angle_beta   90.00
_cell.angle_gamma   90.00
#
_symmetry.space_group_name_H-M   'P 1'
#
loop_
_entity.id
_entity.type
_entity.pdbx_description
1 polymer ?
#
loop_
_entity_poly.entity_id
_entity_poly.type
_entity_poly.pdbx_seq_one_letter_code
_entity_poly.pdbx_strand_id
1 'polypeptide(L)'
;MLTFCSELEFAMLLLALPAVTDALCSAVQYLVYRKSRKFLLKGSSLHSHLMAKKWSTYKVIVLFSAMTAAAGAGTLAFAAYSERIILK
;
A
#
# COMPACT_ATOMS: atom_id res chain seq x y z
N MET A 1 -7.81 -1.14 21.62
CA MET A 1 -8.75 -0.02 21.40
C MET A 1 -8.00 1.02 20.59
N LEU A 2 -8.10 0.98 19.25
CA LEU A 2 -7.44 1.92 18.34
C LEU A 2 -8.40 3.08 18.12
N THR A 3 -8.31 4.07 18.99
CA THR A 3 -9.07 5.31 18.89
C THR A 3 -8.37 6.18 17.85
N PHE A 4 -8.69 6.01 16.57
CA PHE A 4 -8.30 6.98 15.53
C PHE A 4 -9.06 8.27 15.83
N CYS A 5 -8.40 9.24 16.47
CA CYS A 5 -9.05 10.39 17.09
C CYS A 5 -8.81 11.68 16.32
N SER A 6 -8.02 11.66 15.24
CA SER A 6 -7.79 12.85 14.43
C SER A 6 -7.82 12.55 12.93
N GLU A 7 -8.43 13.46 12.16
CA GLU A 7 -8.57 13.37 10.70
C GLU A 7 -7.19 13.24 10.00
N LEU A 8 -6.15 13.76 10.66
CA LEU A 8 -4.75 13.65 10.24
C LEU A 8 -4.21 12.21 10.35
N GLU A 9 -4.61 11.44 11.37
CA GLU A 9 -4.23 10.03 11.51
C GLU A 9 -4.88 9.17 10.42
N PHE A 10 -6.12 9.51 10.05
CA PHE A 10 -6.83 8.82 8.96
C PHE A 10 -6.18 9.11 7.60
N ALA A 11 -5.76 10.36 7.39
CA ALA A 11 -4.97 10.75 6.23
C ALA A 11 -3.63 9.98 6.18
N MET A 12 -2.86 9.97 7.26
CA MET A 12 -1.61 9.19 7.32
C MET A 12 -1.83 7.69 7.02
N LEU A 13 -2.97 7.13 7.44
CA LEU A 13 -3.36 5.76 7.11
C LEU A 13 -3.60 5.57 5.61
N LEU A 14 -4.27 6.52 4.95
CA LEU A 14 -4.45 6.51 3.50
C LEU A 14 -3.13 6.54 2.75
N LEU A 15 -2.18 7.37 3.19
CA LEU A 15 -0.85 7.46 2.58
C LEU A 15 -0.05 6.16 2.75
N ALA A 16 -0.25 5.47 3.87
CA ALA A 16 0.42 4.21 4.17
C ALA A 16 -0.13 2.99 3.42
N LEU A 17 -1.27 3.10 2.71
CA LEU A 17 -1.90 1.98 2.00
C LEU A 17 -0.93 1.16 1.12
N PRO A 18 -0.09 1.78 0.27
CA PRO A 18 0.82 1.02 -0.61
C PRO A 18 1.87 0.20 0.15
N ALA A 19 2.31 0.69 1.31
CA ALA A 19 3.25 -0.05 2.16
C ALA A 19 2.53 -1.17 2.92
N VAL A 20 1.31 -0.91 3.40
CA VAL A 20 0.48 -1.90 4.10
C VAL A 20 0.08 -3.04 3.16
N THR A 21 -0.22 -2.76 1.89
CA THR A 21 -0.56 -3.81 0.91
C THR A 21 0.64 -4.72 0.60
N ASP A 22 1.85 -4.18 0.49
CA ASP A 22 3.06 -5.01 0.26
C ASP A 22 3.42 -5.84 1.51
N ALA A 23 3.24 -5.28 2.71
CA ALA A 23 3.39 -6.01 3.97
C ALA A 23 2.35 -7.12 4.13
N LEU A 24 1.08 -6.86 3.81
CA LEU A 24 0.01 -7.86 3.78
C LEU A 24 0.30 -8.98 2.78
N CYS A 25 0.80 -8.63 1.59
CA CYS A 25 1.19 -9.61 0.57
C CYS A 25 2.26 -10.57 1.11
N SER A 26 3.28 -10.01 1.77
CA SER A 26 4.35 -10.78 2.43
C SER A 26 3.82 -11.65 3.56
N ALA A 27 2.90 -11.14 4.38
CA ALA A 27 2.29 -11.88 5.50
C ALA A 27 1.42 -13.05 5.03
N VAL A 28 0.61 -12.85 3.99
CA VAL A 28 -0.21 -13.91 3.37
C VAL A 28 0.70 -15.01 2.79
N GLN A 29 1.77 -14.63 2.11
CA GLN A 29 2.73 -15.59 1.59
C GLN A 29 3.42 -16.39 2.70
N TYR A 30 3.77 -15.74 3.82
CA TYR A 30 4.32 -16.42 4.99
C TYR A 30 3.33 -17.43 5.60
N LEU A 31 2.06 -17.04 5.76
CA LEU A 31 1.02 -17.92 6.31
C LEU A 31 0.78 -19.15 5.43
N VAL A 32 0.75 -18.97 4.10
CA VAL A 32 0.55 -20.08 3.16
C VAL A 32 1.77 -20.97 3.07
N TYR A 33 2.98 -20.38 3.13
CA TYR A 33 4.21 -21.17 3.22
C TYR A 33 4.26 -22.01 4.49
N ARG A 34 3.82 -21.46 5.63
CA ARG A 34 3.75 -22.17 6.91
C ARG A 34 2.79 -23.37 6.86
N LYS A 35 1.69 -23.27 6.10
CA LYS A 35 0.68 -24.34 6.00
C LYS A 35 0.98 -25.38 4.91
N SER A 36 1.40 -24.94 3.73
CA SER A 36 1.52 -25.81 2.55
C SER A 36 2.95 -26.02 2.05
N ARG A 37 3.96 -25.33 2.62
CA ARG A 37 5.37 -25.35 2.18
C ARG A 37 5.54 -25.02 0.68
N LYS A 38 4.51 -24.45 0.06
CA LYS A 38 4.48 -24.01 -1.34
C LYS A 38 4.52 -22.49 -1.35
N PHE A 39 5.33 -21.93 -2.24
CA PHE A 39 5.39 -20.49 -2.47
C PHE A 39 4.26 -20.07 -3.42
N LEU A 40 3.34 -19.22 -2.96
CA LEU A 40 2.29 -18.63 -3.81
C LEU A 40 2.86 -17.63 -4.83
N LEU A 41 3.87 -16.87 -4.41
CA LEU A 41 4.53 -15.86 -5.22
C LEU A 41 6.00 -16.25 -5.39
N LYS A 42 6.55 -16.09 -6.60
CA LYS A 42 7.98 -16.29 -6.91
C LYS A 42 8.96 -15.39 -6.13
N GLY A 43 8.49 -14.37 -5.41
CA GLY A 43 9.29 -13.49 -4.55
C GLY A 43 8.51 -13.18 -3.27
N SER A 44 9.17 -12.70 -2.21
CA SER A 44 8.59 -12.51 -0.87
C SER A 44 7.68 -11.30 -0.69
N SER A 45 7.73 -10.36 -1.64
CA SER A 45 6.91 -9.14 -1.70
C SER A 45 6.33 -8.99 -3.10
N LEU A 46 5.30 -8.15 -3.29
CA LEU A 46 4.69 -7.91 -4.59
C LEU A 46 5.72 -7.32 -5.57
N HIS A 47 6.62 -6.47 -5.06
CA HIS A 47 7.77 -5.94 -5.80
C HIS A 47 8.71 -7.07 -6.28
N SER A 48 9.11 -7.96 -5.37
CA SER A 48 9.99 -9.10 -5.71
C SER A 48 9.32 -10.11 -6.63
N HIS A 49 8.00 -10.29 -6.51
CA HIS A 49 7.22 -11.16 -7.38
C HIS A 49 7.18 -10.66 -8.83
N LEU A 50 6.95 -9.36 -9.03
CA LEU A 50 6.94 -8.74 -10.35
C LEU A 50 8.34 -8.78 -10.99
N MET A 51 9.39 -8.52 -10.21
CA MET A 51 10.78 -8.67 -10.65
C MET A 51 11.09 -10.12 -11.08
N ALA A 52 10.65 -11.11 -10.31
CA ALA A 52 10.81 -12.54 -10.66
C ALA A 52 9.98 -12.97 -11.88
N LYS A 53 8.98 -12.18 -12.29
CA LYS A 53 8.17 -12.38 -13.51
C LYS A 53 8.80 -11.73 -14.76
N LYS A 54 10.08 -11.34 -14.70
CA LYS A 54 10.84 -10.61 -15.75
C LYS A 54 10.28 -9.22 -16.06
N TRP A 55 9.52 -8.59 -15.17
CA TRP A 55 9.20 -7.18 -15.35
C TRP A 55 10.46 -6.34 -15.13
N SER A 56 10.67 -5.35 -16.00
CA SER A 56 11.73 -4.36 -15.81
C SER A 56 11.52 -3.65 -14.48
N THR A 57 12.59 -3.53 -13.69
CA THR A 57 12.62 -2.84 -12.40
C THR A 57 12.00 -1.45 -12.48
N TYR A 58 12.23 -0.75 -13.60
CA TYR A 58 11.65 0.56 -13.86
C TYR A 58 10.11 0.53 -13.87
N LYS A 59 9.49 -0.48 -14.50
CA LYS A 59 8.03 -0.59 -14.53
C LYS A 59 7.43 -0.84 -13.15
N VAL A 60 8.13 -1.60 -12.31
CA VAL A 60 7.66 -1.89 -10.95
C VAL A 60 7.75 -0.66 -10.07
N ILE A 61 8.86 0.08 -10.15
CA ILE A 61 9.03 1.36 -9.44
C ILE A 61 7.97 2.36 -9.89
N VAL A 62 7.72 2.48 -11.20
CA VAL A 62 6.68 3.37 -11.73
C VAL A 62 5.30 2.99 -11.19
N LEU A 63 4.95 1.71 -11.14
CA LEU A 63 3.67 1.25 -10.58
C LEU A 63 3.51 1.63 -9.10
N PHE A 64 4.52 1.34 -8.28
CA PHE A 64 4.48 1.67 -6.85
C PHE A 64 4.45 3.19 -6.63
N SER A 65 5.24 3.95 -7.39
CA SER A 65 5.24 5.42 -7.31
C SER A 65 3.91 6.03 -7.74
N ALA A 66 3.23 5.48 -8.76
CA ALA A 66 1.90 5.91 -9.17
C ALA A 66 0.86 5.61 -8.09
N MET A 67 0.96 4.45 -7.42
CA MET A 67 0.07 4.07 -6.33
C MET A 67 0.28 4.98 -5.10
N THR A 68 1.52 5.33 -4.77
CA THR A 68 1.84 6.31 -3.72
C THR A 68 1.37 7.71 -4.09
N ALA A 69 1.51 8.15 -5.34
CA ALA A 69 1.02 9.45 -5.79
C ALA A 69 -0.51 9.54 -5.72
N ALA A 70 -1.23 8.48 -6.09
CA ALA A 70 -2.68 8.40 -5.97
C ALA A 70 -3.13 8.43 -4.49
N ALA A 71 -2.44 7.69 -3.62
CA ALA A 71 -2.67 7.72 -2.17
C ALA A 71 -2.41 9.12 -1.58
N GLY A 72 -1.35 9.79 -2.04
CA GLY A 72 -1.00 11.18 -1.72
C GLY A 72 -2.06 12.19 -2.15
N ALA A 73 -2.58 12.07 -3.37
CA ALA A 73 -3.67 12.91 -3.85
C ALA A 73 -4.95 12.68 -3.05
N GLY A 74 -5.28 11.42 -2.72
CA GLY A 74 -6.42 11.08 -1.88
C GLY A 74 -6.32 11.63 -0.47
N THR A 75 -5.10 11.66 0.10
CA THR A 75 -4.85 12.29 1.41
C THR A 75 -5.05 13.79 1.38
N LEU A 76 -4.53 14.47 0.36
CA LEU A 76 -4.72 15.91 0.19
C LEU A 76 -6.19 16.26 -0.04
N ALA A 77 -6.92 15.48 -0.83
CA ALA A 77 -8.36 15.67 -1.05
C ALA A 77 -9.16 15.47 0.24
N PHE A 78 -8.81 14.47 1.05
CA PHE A 78 -9.43 14.22 2.35
C PHE A 78 -9.13 15.36 3.34
N ALA A 79 -7.88 15.82 3.41
CA ALA A 79 -7.49 16.95 4.25
C ALA A 79 -8.23 18.25 3.86
N ALA A 80 -8.36 18.53 2.56
CA ALA A 80 -9.10 19.71 2.08
C ALA A 80 -10.61 19.65 2.36
N TYR A 81 -11.18 18.44 2.38
CA TYR A 81 -12.57 18.20 2.79
C TYR A 81 -12.74 18.39 4.31
N SER A 82 -11.81 17.85 5.10
CA SER A 82 -11.72 17.98 6.55
C SER A 82 -11.73 19.43 7.03
N GLU A 83 -10.86 20.26 6.46
CA GLU A 83 -10.74 21.67 6.86
C GLU A 83 -11.90 22.55 6.36
N ARG A 84 -12.93 21.96 5.72
CA ARG A 84 -14.08 22.66 5.11
C ARG A 84 -13.70 23.81 4.18
N ILE A 85 -12.52 23.75 3.55
CA ILE A 85 -12.09 24.76 2.57
C ILE A 85 -13.00 24.70 1.32
N ILE A 86 -13.57 23.53 1.03
CA ILE A 86 -14.38 23.28 -0.18
C ILE A 86 -15.89 23.31 0.09
N LEU A 87 -16.34 23.04 1.33
CA LEU A 87 -17.74 23.12 1.74
C LEU A 87 -17.94 24.34 2.65
N LYS A 88 -18.02 25.51 2.03
CA LYS A 88 -18.54 26.73 2.66
C LYS A 88 -19.98 26.94 2.24
#